data_AF-I4CC37-F1
#
_entry.id   AF-I4CC37-F1
#
_cell.length_a   1.000
_cell.length_b   1.000
_cell.length_c   1.000
_cell.angle_alpha   90.00
_cell.angle_beta   90.00
_cell.angle_gamma   90.00
#
_symmetry.space_group_name_H-M   'P 1'
#
loop_
_entity.id
_entity.type
_entity.pdbx_description
1 polymer ?
#
loop_
_entity_poly.entity_id
_entity_poly.type
_entity_poly.pdbx_seq_one_letter_code
_entity_poly.pdbx_strand_id
1 'polypeptide(L)'
;MIDSRPVKRDMLPGPVDIAIDGSALTFDRAKRMADGKARELAASPMLLAWFDKKEWKHSPAIVCGCGNDVPSWVTYAQSRGARISVLVNDGEYVFLYKEG
;
A
#
# COMPACT_ATOMS: atom_id res chain seq x y z
N MET A 1 -17.71 -0.84 -9.52
CA MET A 1 -17.52 -1.85 -8.46
C MET A 1 -16.16 -1.57 -7.85
N ILE A 2 -16.07 -1.29 -6.55
CA ILE A 2 -14.78 -1.14 -5.85
C ILE A 2 -14.32 -2.55 -5.46
N ASP A 3 -13.02 -2.83 -5.56
CA ASP A 3 -12.45 -4.13 -5.17
C ASP A 3 -12.56 -4.25 -3.63
N SER A 4 -13.64 -4.86 -3.14
CA SER A 4 -13.96 -4.92 -1.70
C SER A 4 -13.23 -6.03 -0.93
N ARG A 5 -12.13 -6.56 -1.46
CA ARG A 5 -11.42 -7.68 -0.85
C ARG A 5 -10.42 -7.20 0.20
N PRO A 6 -10.38 -7.83 1.40
CA PRO A 6 -9.42 -7.49 2.42
C PRO A 6 -8.01 -7.83 1.94
N VAL A 7 -7.11 -6.86 2.05
CA VAL A 7 -5.70 -7.02 1.66
C VAL A 7 -5.01 -7.84 2.74
N LYS A 8 -4.53 -9.03 2.38
CA LYS A 8 -3.78 -9.87 3.31
C LYS A 8 -2.30 -9.52 3.23
N ARG A 9 -1.61 -9.49 4.38
CA ARG A 9 -0.17 -9.22 4.47
C ARG A 9 0.67 -10.16 3.59
N ASP A 10 0.25 -11.41 3.46
CA ASP A 10 0.91 -12.44 2.66
C ASP A 10 0.92 -12.12 1.15
N MET A 11 -0.02 -11.28 0.69
CA MET A 11 -0.09 -10.85 -0.71
C MET A 11 0.85 -9.69 -1.03
N LEU A 12 1.48 -9.09 -0.02
CA LEU A 12 2.25 -7.86 -0.17
C LEU A 12 3.75 -8.17 -0.27
N PRO A 13 4.48 -7.61 -1.25
CA PRO A 13 5.92 -7.78 -1.34
C PRO A 13 6.64 -6.98 -0.24
N GLY A 14 7.52 -7.64 0.52
CA GLY A 14 8.35 -7.00 1.55
C GLY A 14 7.55 -6.17 2.57
N PRO A 15 6.61 -6.76 3.32
CA PRO A 15 5.72 -6.02 4.21
C PRO A 15 6.44 -5.52 5.46
N VAL A 16 6.37 -4.22 5.70
CA VAL A 16 6.92 -3.51 6.85
C VAL A 16 5.77 -2.83 7.58
N ASP A 17 5.63 -3.09 8.87
CA ASP A 17 4.59 -2.48 9.68
C ASP A 17 5.10 -1.22 10.37
N ILE A 18 4.28 -0.17 10.39
CA ILE A 18 4.51 1.03 11.18
C ILE A 18 3.27 1.34 12.01
N ALA A 19 3.48 1.53 13.31
CA ALA A 19 2.46 2.02 14.22
C ALA A 19 2.63 3.54 14.38
N ILE A 20 1.55 4.30 14.16
CA ILE A 20 1.53 5.74 14.37
C ILE A 20 0.57 6.05 15.50
N ASP A 21 1.14 6.46 16.64
CA ASP A 21 0.38 6.94 17.78
C ASP A 21 -0.24 8.31 17.49
N GLY A 22 -1.52 8.45 17.81
CA GLY A 22 -2.29 9.69 17.69
C GLY A 22 -3.65 9.50 17.04
N SER A 23 -4.69 9.98 17.74
CA SER A 23 -6.12 9.80 17.42
C SER A 23 -6.59 10.41 16.08
N ALA A 24 -5.72 11.02 15.29
CA ALA A 24 -6.02 11.66 14.00
C ALA A 24 -4.98 11.27 12.94
N LEU A 25 -4.82 9.96 12.68
CA LEU A 25 -4.06 9.50 11.52
C LEU A 25 -4.84 9.83 10.24
N THR A 26 -4.31 10.76 9.44
CA THR A 26 -4.84 11.12 8.11
C THR A 26 -4.03 10.44 7.02
N PHE A 27 -4.62 10.30 5.81
CA PHE A 27 -3.93 9.73 4.65
C PHE A 27 -2.59 10.44 4.35
N ASP A 28 -2.57 11.77 4.35
CA ASP A 28 -1.34 12.55 4.10
C ASP A 28 -0.26 12.25 5.14
N ARG A 29 -0.63 12.16 6.43
CA ARG A 29 0.30 11.82 7.50
C ARG A 29 0.80 10.38 7.36
N ALA A 30 -0.08 9.42 7.10
CA ALA A 30 0.28 8.03 6.87
C ALA A 30 1.23 7.89 5.67
N LYS A 31 0.92 8.58 4.56
CA LYS A 31 1.73 8.60 3.35
C LYS A 31 3.12 9.18 3.61
N ARG A 32 3.24 10.30 4.31
CA ARG A 32 4.55 10.90 4.64
C ARG A 32 5.42 9.96 5.47
N MET A 33 4.82 9.30 6.46
CA MET A 33 5.53 8.32 7.29
C MET A 33 5.96 7.10 6.47
N ALA A 34 5.08 6.60 5.59
CA ALA A 34 5.41 5.51 4.69
C ALA A 34 6.49 5.87 3.67
N ASP A 35 6.45 7.06 3.09
CA ASP A 35 7.48 7.58 2.18
C ASP A 35 8.83 7.69 2.91
N GLY A 36 8.82 8.18 4.15
CA GLY A 36 10.00 8.19 5.02
C GLY A 36 10.55 6.79 5.23
N LYS A 37 9.69 5.83 5.61
CA LYS A 37 10.11 4.45 5.84
C LYS A 37 10.67 3.78 4.58
N ALA A 38 10.04 4.02 3.44
CA ALA A 38 10.52 3.50 2.16
C ALA A 38 11.89 4.08 1.78
N ARG A 39 12.17 5.35 2.12
CA ARG A 39 13.47 6.00 1.87
C ARG A 39 14.59 5.47 2.77
N GLU A 40 14.27 4.94 3.94
CA GLU A 40 15.25 4.22 4.77
C GLU A 40 15.65 2.88 4.15
N LEU A 41 14.77 2.28 3.36
CA LEU A 41 14.95 0.95 2.77
C LEU A 41 15.52 0.99 1.35
N ALA A 42 15.20 2.04 0.59
CA ALA A 42 15.66 2.23 -0.78
C ALA A 42 16.12 3.68 -0.99
N ALA A 43 17.15 3.90 -1.81
CA ALA A 43 17.69 5.23 -2.07
C ALA A 43 16.68 6.16 -2.76
N SER A 44 15.88 5.62 -3.69
CA SER A 44 14.90 6.37 -4.49
C SER A 44 13.57 5.61 -4.61
N PRO A 45 12.81 5.44 -3.52
CA PRO A 45 11.57 4.68 -3.57
C PRO A 45 10.52 5.42 -4.39
N MET A 46 9.84 4.72 -5.29
CA MET A 46 8.72 5.26 -6.04
C MET A 46 7.42 4.60 -5.61
N LEU A 47 6.45 5.40 -5.16
CA LEU A 47 5.10 4.93 -4.81
C LEU A 47 4.39 4.48 -6.09
N LEU A 48 4.00 3.21 -6.14
CA LEU A 48 3.31 2.61 -7.28
C LEU A 48 1.81 2.48 -7.04
N ALA A 49 1.43 2.13 -5.81
CA ALA A 49 0.03 1.94 -5.46
C ALA A 49 -0.20 2.18 -3.96
N TRP A 50 -1.44 2.51 -3.59
CA TRP A 50 -1.83 2.71 -2.20
C TRP A 50 -3.28 2.31 -1.95
N PHE A 51 -3.61 2.06 -0.69
CA PHE A 51 -4.95 1.78 -0.20
C PHE A 51 -5.21 2.53 1.12
N ASP A 52 -6.37 3.15 1.18
CA ASP A 52 -6.94 3.80 2.36
C ASP A 52 -8.17 3.02 2.80
N LYS A 53 -8.08 2.38 3.97
CA LYS A 53 -9.17 1.57 4.54
C LYS A 53 -10.33 2.43 5.04
N LYS A 54 -10.08 3.67 5.48
CA LYS A 54 -11.12 4.56 6.02
C LYS A 54 -12.07 5.03 4.94
N GLU A 55 -11.51 5.45 3.81
CA GLU A 55 -12.30 5.87 2.65
C GLU A 55 -12.63 4.72 1.68
N TRP A 56 -12.05 3.54 1.90
CA TRP A 56 -12.12 2.39 1.01
C TRP A 56 -11.67 2.70 -0.42
N LYS A 57 -10.59 3.49 -0.53
CA LYS A 57 -10.04 3.97 -1.80
C LYS A 57 -8.67 3.36 -2.05
N HIS A 58 -8.36 3.11 -3.31
CA HIS A 58 -7.01 2.73 -3.73
C HIS A 58 -6.61 3.48 -4.99
N SER A 59 -5.31 3.63 -5.18
CA SER A 59 -4.74 4.03 -6.46
C SER A 59 -3.72 2.99 -6.92
N PRO A 60 -3.72 2.62 -8.20
CA PRO A 60 -4.67 3.05 -9.22
C PRO A 60 -6.08 2.50 -8.97
N ALA A 61 -7.11 3.28 -9.33
CA ALA A 61 -8.52 2.90 -9.25
C ALA A 61 -8.93 1.95 -10.39
N ILE A 62 -8.06 0.99 -10.71
CA ILE A 62 -8.27 -0.02 -11.75
C ILE A 62 -8.81 -1.26 -11.05
N VAL A 63 -9.94 -1.75 -11.54
CA VAL A 63 -10.52 -3.04 -11.14
C VAL A 63 -10.38 -3.95 -12.33
N CYS A 64 -9.38 -4.83 -12.27
CA CYS A 64 -9.20 -5.86 -13.27
C CYS A 64 -10.12 -7.02 -12.87
N GLY A 65 -11.12 -7.34 -13.71
CA GLY A 65 -12.08 -8.42 -13.46
C GLY A 65 -11.48 -9.83 -13.48
N CYS A 66 -10.16 -9.97 -13.46
CA CYS A 66 -9.47 -11.25 -13.36
C CYS A 66 -9.53 -11.72 -11.90
N GLY A 67 -10.34 -12.75 -11.65
CA GLY A 67 -10.71 -13.28 -10.32
C GLY A 67 -9.61 -13.91 -9.47
N ASN A 68 -8.42 -13.31 -9.38
CA ASN A 68 -7.38 -13.72 -8.42
C ASN A 68 -7.72 -13.22 -7.02
N ASP A 69 -7.42 -13.98 -5.96
CA ASP A 69 -7.63 -13.61 -4.54
C ASP A 69 -6.97 -12.26 -4.14
N VAL A 70 -6.05 -11.77 -4.98
CA VAL A 70 -5.26 -10.55 -4.78
C VAL A 70 -5.94 -9.32 -5.41
N PRO A 71 -6.06 -8.20 -4.69
CA PRO A 71 -6.62 -6.96 -5.24
C PRO A 71 -5.85 -6.45 -6.48
N SER A 72 -6.60 -5.84 -7.40
CA SER A 72 -6.05 -5.38 -8.69
C SER A 72 -4.91 -4.37 -8.55
N TRP A 73 -5.01 -3.47 -7.57
CA TRP A 73 -4.00 -2.44 -7.29
C TRP A 73 -2.67 -3.03 -6.75
N VAL A 74 -2.75 -4.13 -6.00
CA VAL A 74 -1.56 -4.88 -5.52
C VAL A 74 -0.89 -5.58 -6.70
N THR A 75 -1.68 -6.29 -7.52
CA THR A 75 -1.18 -6.96 -8.73
C THR A 75 -0.51 -5.97 -9.69
N TYR A 76 -1.11 -4.79 -9.86
CA TYR A 76 -0.53 -3.70 -10.66
C TYR A 76 0.84 -3.28 -10.11
N ALA A 77 0.94 -3.03 -8.80
CA ALA A 77 2.20 -2.62 -8.17
C ALA A 77 3.28 -3.70 -8.32
N GLN A 78 2.94 -4.97 -8.07
CA GLN A 78 3.86 -6.10 -8.26
C GLN A 78 4.35 -6.20 -9.71
N SER A 79 3.44 -6.10 -10.69
CA SER A 79 3.79 -6.09 -12.11
C SER A 79 4.69 -4.92 -12.51
N ARG A 80 4.67 -3.82 -11.76
CA ARG A 80 5.55 -2.65 -11.93
C ARG A 80 6.85 -2.74 -11.12
N GLY A 81 7.10 -3.86 -10.46
CA GLY A 81 8.32 -4.12 -9.69
C GLY A 81 8.26 -3.65 -8.24
N ALA A 82 7.07 -3.51 -7.64
CA ALA A 82 6.97 -3.22 -6.21
C ALA A 82 7.65 -4.32 -5.39
N ARG A 83 8.49 -3.90 -4.44
CA ARG A 83 9.27 -4.78 -3.57
C ARG A 83 9.13 -4.47 -2.08
N ILE A 84 8.61 -3.28 -1.77
CA ILE A 84 8.45 -2.79 -0.41
C ILE A 84 6.98 -2.45 -0.22
N SER A 85 6.38 -2.94 0.86
CA SER A 85 5.01 -2.60 1.24
C SER A 85 5.02 -2.05 2.65
N VAL A 86 4.54 -0.83 2.84
CA VAL A 86 4.42 -0.22 4.16
C VAL A 86 2.97 -0.30 4.60
N LEU A 87 2.72 -1.05 5.68
CA LEU A 87 1.42 -1.17 6.34
C LEU A 87 1.42 -0.23 7.54
N VAL A 88 0.43 0.64 7.60
CA VAL A 88 0.27 1.61 8.70
C VAL A 88 -0.90 1.17 9.56
N ASN A 89 -0.68 1.04 10.88
CA ASN A 89 -1.68 0.62 11.86
C ASN A 89 -2.43 -0.65 11.42
N ASP A 90 -1.72 -1.78 11.25
CA ASP A 90 -2.33 -3.06 10.84
C ASP A 90 -3.10 -2.99 9.51
N GLY A 91 -2.64 -2.15 8.58
CA GLY A 91 -3.25 -1.99 7.26
C GLY A 91 -4.46 -1.05 7.22
N GLU A 92 -4.60 -0.12 8.17
CA GLU A 92 -5.46 1.06 7.97
C GLU A 92 -5.08 1.84 6.71
N TYR A 93 -3.77 1.92 6.45
CA TYR A 93 -3.22 2.41 5.18
C TYR A 93 -2.15 1.47 4.68
N VAL A 94 -2.09 1.26 3.36
CA VAL A 94 -1.08 0.43 2.73
C VAL A 94 -0.48 1.17 1.56
N PHE A 95 0.85 1.17 1.46
CA PHE A 95 1.60 1.85 0.40
C PHE A 95 2.63 0.89 -0.20
N LEU A 96 2.60 0.71 -1.53
CA LEU A 96 3.55 -0.15 -2.24
C LEU A 96 4.54 0.68 -3.03
N TYR A 97 5.82 0.37 -2.84
CA TYR A 97 6.95 1.03 -3.44
C TYR A 97 7.79 0.06 -4.25
N LYS A 98 8.38 0.57 -5.34
CA LYS A 98 9.54 -0.07 -5.96
C LYS A 98 10.82 0.62 -5.52
N GLU A 99 11.89 -0.17 -5.47
CA GLU A 99 13.25 0.34 -5.43
C GLU A 99 13.52 1.05 -6.77
N GLY A 100 14.02 2.29 -6.72
CA GLY A 100 14.27 3.12 -7.90
C GLY A 100 15.49 2.70 -8.70
#